data_AF-A0A9X6AHM7-F1
#
_entry.id   AF-A0A9X6AHM7-F1
#
_cell.length_a   1.000
_cell.length_b   1.000
_cell.length_c   1.000
_cell.angle_alpha   90.00
_cell.angle_beta   90.00
_cell.angle_gamma   90.00
#
_symmetry.space_group_name_H-M   'P 1'
#
loop_
_entity.id
_entity.type
_entity.pdbx_description
1 polymer ?
#
loop_
_entity_poly.entity_id
_entity_poly.type
_entity_poly.pdbx_seq_one_letter_code
_entity_poly.pdbx_strand_id
1 'polypeptide(L)' 'MTQKTSRPLAVFDLDGTLADSAHRQRFLERKPRDWDAFFAAAPQDPPLAEGVTLALRSMEECEVVYL' A
#
# COMPACT_ATOMS: atom_id res chain seq x y z
N MET A 1 2.92 37.75 1.45
CA MET A 1 3.19 36.37 1.93
C MET A 1 2.11 35.48 1.36
N THR A 2 2.42 34.72 0.33
CA THR A 2 1.49 33.77 -0.31
C THR A 2 1.34 32.57 0.61
N GLN A 3 0.19 32.44 1.27
CA GLN A 3 -0.13 31.24 2.03
C GLN A 3 -0.21 30.06 1.05
N LYS A 4 0.74 29.13 1.16
CA LYS A 4 0.65 27.83 0.50
C LYS A 4 -0.22 26.97 1.41
N THR A 5 -1.54 26.96 1.20
CA THR A 5 -2.42 26.03 1.92
C THR A 5 -2.18 24.64 1.34
N SER A 6 -1.23 23.87 1.89
CA SER A 6 -1.08 22.47 1.49
C SER A 6 -2.31 21.72 1.94
N ARG A 7 -2.90 20.93 1.03
CA ARG A 7 -3.98 19.99 1.38
C ARG A 7 -3.49 19.08 2.51
N PRO A 8 -4.38 18.61 3.42
CA PRO A 8 -4.03 17.58 4.40
C PRO A 8 -3.45 16.34 3.71
N LEU A 9 -2.62 15.58 4.41
CA LEU A 9 -2.07 14.32 3.89
C LEU A 9 -2.94 13.13 4.34
N ALA A 10 -3.20 12.22 3.41
CA ALA A 10 -3.69 10.88 3.72
C ALA A 10 -2.59 9.87 3.34
N VAL A 11 -2.03 9.20 4.34
CA VAL A 11 -0.92 8.26 4.17
C VAL A 11 -1.47 6.85 4.19
N PHE A 12 -1.17 6.06 3.16
CA PHE A 12 -1.57 4.66 3.07
C PHE A 12 -0.35 3.75 3.05
N ASP A 13 -0.38 2.69 3.84
CA ASP A 13 0.50 1.54 3.65
C ASP A 13 0.10 0.77 2.37
N LEU A 14 0.97 -0.10 1.87
CA LEU A 14 0.69 -0.96 0.72
C LEU A 14 0.28 -2.38 1.14
N ASP A 15 1.14 -3.07 1.87
CA ASP A 15 1.07 -4.53 2.01
C ASP A 15 0.03 -4.95 3.07
N GLY A 16 -1.10 -5.51 2.61
CA GLY A 16 -2.24 -5.81 3.48
C GLY A 16 -3.16 -4.62 3.71
N THR A 17 -2.87 -3.46 3.09
CA THR A 17 -3.70 -2.25 3.12
C THR A 17 -4.32 -1.95 1.75
N LEU A 18 -3.49 -1.72 0.73
CA LEU A 18 -3.93 -1.49 -0.65
C LEU A 18 -3.72 -2.70 -1.56
N ALA A 19 -2.74 -3.54 -1.23
CA ALA A 19 -2.34 -4.73 -1.98
C ALA A 19 -2.50 -5.98 -1.13
N ASP A 20 -3.20 -6.99 -1.64
CA ASP A 20 -3.30 -8.30 -0.97
C ASP A 20 -2.00 -9.08 -1.18
N SER A 21 -1.16 -9.07 -0.15
CA SER A 21 0.13 -9.75 -0.14
C SER A 21 0.07 -11.19 0.39
N ALA A 22 -1.13 -11.74 0.63
CA ALA A 22 -1.28 -13.03 1.30
C ALA A 22 -0.58 -14.19 0.57
N HIS A 23 -0.61 -14.22 -0.77
CA HIS A 23 -0.03 -15.35 -1.54
C HIS A 23 1.50 -15.44 -1.43
N ARG A 24 2.17 -14.34 -1.10
CA ARG A 24 3.62 -14.30 -0.95
C ARG A 24 4.09 -14.52 0.49
N GLN A 25 3.21 -14.48 1.49
CA GLN A 25 3.56 -14.74 2.90
C GLN A 25 4.23 -16.12 3.11
N ARG A 26 3.84 -17.12 2.33
CA ARG A 26 4.44 -18.46 2.34
C ARG A 26 5.96 -18.50 2.16
N PHE A 27 6.55 -17.51 1.49
CA PHE A 27 8.01 -17.41 1.32
C PHE A 27 8.75 -17.10 2.63
N LEU A 28 8.04 -16.51 3.60
CA LEU A 28 8.58 -16.09 4.90
C LEU A 28 8.34 -17.13 6.02
N GLU A 29 7.52 -18.15 5.77
CA GLU A 29 7.20 -19.21 6.74
C GLU A 29 8.37 -20.20 6.92
N ARG A 30 9.25 -20.33 5.93
CA ARG A 30 10.43 -21.20 5.96
C ARG A 30 11.67 -20.51 6.53
N LYS A 31 12.67 -21.31 6.94
CA LYS A 31 13.99 -20.84 7.41
C LYS A 31 15.13 -21.37 6.52
N PRO A 32 16.02 -20.50 6.02
CA PRO A 32 15.94 -19.03 6.08
C PRO A 32 14.73 -18.50 5.30
N ARG A 33 14.26 -17.31 5.66
CA ARG A 33 13.17 -16.63 4.92
C ARG A 33 13.64 -16.31 3.51
N ASP A 34 12.76 -16.50 2.54
CA ASP A 34 13.04 -16.18 1.14
C ASP A 34 12.48 -14.81 0.77
N TRP A 35 13.26 -13.77 1.07
CA TRP A 35 12.90 -12.39 0.78
C TRP A 35 12.90 -12.09 -0.72
N ASP A 36 13.80 -12.71 -1.48
CA ASP A 36 13.89 -12.49 -2.92
C ASP A 36 12.61 -12.96 -3.63
N ALA A 37 12.14 -14.17 -3.30
CA ALA A 37 10.88 -14.67 -3.85
C ALA A 37 9.67 -13.90 -3.32
N PHE A 38 9.70 -13.43 -2.06
CA PHE A 38 8.65 -12.57 -1.51
C PHE A 38 8.49 -11.30 -2.35
N PHE A 39 9.56 -10.53 -2.56
CA PHE A 39 9.48 -9.27 -3.32
C PHE A 39 9.26 -9.49 -4.82
N ALA A 40 9.82 -10.55 -5.41
CA ALA A 40 9.58 -10.86 -6.83
C ALA A 40 8.10 -11.17 -7.13
N ALA A 41 7.36 -11.66 -6.14
CA ALA A 41 5.94 -11.99 -6.27
C ALA A 41 5.00 -10.77 -6.10
N ALA A 42 5.53 -9.60 -5.76
CA ALA A 42 4.73 -8.43 -5.42
C ALA A 42 3.87 -7.83 -6.56
N PRO A 43 4.33 -7.82 -7.82
CA PRO A 43 3.48 -7.33 -8.91
C PRO A 43 2.22 -8.17 -9.19
N GLN A 44 2.04 -9.31 -8.49
CA GLN A 44 0.86 -10.16 -8.61
C GLN A 44 -0.18 -9.93 -7.50
N ASP A 45 0.08 -9.03 -6.55
CA ASP A 45 -0.90 -8.69 -5.52
C ASP A 45 -2.16 -8.07 -6.16
N PRO A 46 -3.36 -8.65 -5.92
CA PRO A 46 -4.58 -7.98 -6.30
C PRO A 46 -4.86 -6.79 -5.36
N PRO A 47 -5.61 -5.78 -5.83
CA PRO A 47 -5.99 -4.66 -4.98
C PRO A 47 -6.99 -5.09 -3.90
N LEU A 48 -6.82 -4.57 -2.69
CA LEU A 48 -7.82 -4.67 -1.62
C LEU A 48 -8.88 -3.59 -1.85
N ALA A 49 -10.08 -4.01 -2.28
CA ALA A 49 -11.13 -3.09 -2.75
C ALA A 49 -11.51 -2.01 -1.73
N GLU A 50 -11.56 -2.34 -0.44
CA GLU A 50 -11.88 -1.39 0.63
C GLU A 50 -10.78 -0.32 0.78
N GLY A 51 -9.52 -0.73 0.85
CA GLY A 51 -8.37 0.18 0.95
C GLY A 51 -8.28 1.11 -0.26
N VAL A 52 -8.45 0.56 -1.48
CA VAL A 52 -8.45 1.37 -2.71
C VAL A 52 -9.63 2.35 -2.72
N THR A 53 -10.81 1.93 -2.30
CA THR A 53 -11.98 2.83 -2.22
C THR A 53 -11.73 3.99 -1.26
N LEU A 54 -11.12 3.71 -0.10
CA LEU A 54 -10.76 4.74 0.87
C LEU A 54 -9.72 5.72 0.30
N ALA A 55 -8.67 5.21 -0.34
CA ALA A 55 -7.65 6.05 -0.97
C ALA A 55 -8.25 6.98 -2.03
N LEU A 56 -9.09 6.47 -2.92
CA LEU A 56 -9.76 7.26 -3.95
C LEU A 56 -10.66 8.36 -3.35
N ARG A 57 -11.42 8.04 -2.29
CA ARG A 57 -12.23 9.06 -1.59
C ARG A 57 -11.37 10.10 -0.90
N SER A 58 -10.26 9.70 -0.26
CA SER A 58 -9.33 10.63 0.37
C SER A 58 -8.70 11.60 -0.63
N MET A 59 -8.58 11.25 -1.92
CA MET A 59 -8.10 12.16 -2.96
C MET A 59 -9.04 13.36 -3.21
N GLU A 60 -10.27 13.36 -2.70
CA GLU A 60 -11.16 14.52 -2.81
C GLU A 60 -10.64 15.70 -1.96
N GLU A 61 -10.12 15.41 -0.77
CA GLU A 61 -9.74 16.42 0.23
C GLU A 61 -8.24 16.46 0.54
N CYS A 62 -7.55 15.32 0.41
CA CYS A 62 -6.16 15.13 0.81
C CYS A 62 -5.22 14.95 -0.37
N GLU A 63 -3.93 15.24 -0.18
CA GLU A 63 -2.87 14.67 -1.00
C GLU A 63 -2.57 13.26 -0.47
N VAL A 64 -2.69 12.25 -1.35
CA VAL A 64 -2.48 10.85 -1.00
C VAL A 64 -1.02 10.49 -1.25
N VAL A 65 -0.38 9.93 -0.22
CA VAL A 65 1.01 9.44 -0.27
C VAL A 65 1.09 8.03 0.30
N TYR A 66 2.14 7.30 -0.07
CA TYR A 66 2.38 5.93 0.40
C TYR A 66 3.56 5.88 1.37
N LEU A 67 3.48 5.03 2.39
CA LEU A 67 4.57 4.74 3.35
C LEU A 67 5.28 3.43 3.00
#